data_AF-A0A3D4UYC2-F1
#
_entry.id   AF-A0A3D4UYC2-F1
#
_cell.length_a   1.000
_cell.length_b   1.000
_cell.length_c   1.000
_cell.angle_alpha   90.00
_cell.angle_beta   90.00
_cell.angle_gamma   90.00
#
_symmetry.space_group_name_H-M   'P 1'
#
loop_
_entity.id
_entity.type
_entity.pdbx_description
1 polymer ?
#
loop_
_entity_poly.entity_id
_entity_poly.type
_entity_poly.pdbx_seq_one_letter_code
_entity_poly.pdbx_strand_id
1 'polypeptide(L)' 'MKFSNQLIANIARTLQIAILSGTDIVDHLRTFEIEEEDGELSLTSASLERIDAEIYEMLSKVEAERLNENTTDG' A
#
# COMPACT_ATOMS: atom_id res chain seq x y z
N MET A 1 12.61 -18.86 -8.55
CA MET A 1 12.32 -17.63 -7.80
C MET A 1 10.85 -17.60 -7.43
N LYS A 2 10.52 -17.20 -6.22
CA LYS A 2 9.15 -17.02 -5.71
C LYS A 2 9.08 -15.69 -4.96
N PHE A 3 7.89 -15.13 -4.77
CA PHE A 3 7.75 -13.95 -3.94
C PHE A 3 7.99 -14.30 -2.47
N SER A 4 8.68 -13.42 -1.74
CA SER A 4 8.80 -13.53 -0.31
C SER A 4 7.47 -13.24 0.36
N ASN A 5 7.28 -13.76 1.57
CA ASN A 5 6.06 -13.49 2.36
C ASN A 5 5.87 -11.98 2.60
N GLN A 6 6.97 -11.23 2.72
CA GLN A 6 6.94 -9.77 2.89
C GLN A 6 6.40 -9.08 1.63
N LEU A 7 6.87 -9.45 0.44
CA LEU A 7 6.36 -8.89 -0.81
C LEU A 7 4.86 -9.19 -0.99
N ILE A 8 4.45 -10.44 -0.72
CA ILE A 8 3.03 -10.84 -0.80
C ILE A 8 2.17 -10.02 0.16
N ALA A 9 2.62 -9.86 1.42
CA ALA A 9 1.90 -9.09 2.42
C ALA A 9 1.75 -7.61 2.03
N ASN A 10 2.79 -7.01 1.45
CA ASN A 10 2.75 -5.63 0.98
C ASN A 10 1.79 -5.46 -0.20
N ILE A 11 1.85 -6.34 -1.21
CA ILE A 11 0.89 -6.30 -2.33
C ILE A 11 -0.56 -6.40 -1.82
N ALA A 12 -0.83 -7.33 -0.91
CA ALA A 12 -2.17 -7.50 -0.34
C ALA A 12 -2.63 -6.26 0.43
N ARG A 13 -1.74 -5.65 1.23
CA ARG A 13 -2.05 -4.43 1.99
C ARG A 13 -2.33 -3.25 1.06
N THR A 14 -1.46 -2.99 0.09
CA THR A 14 -1.63 -1.91 -0.88
C THR A 14 -2.94 -2.08 -1.67
N LEU A 15 -3.27 -3.30 -2.10
CA LEU A 15 -4.54 -3.59 -2.78
C LEU A 15 -5.75 -3.29 -1.89
N GLN A 16 -5.74 -3.71 -0.64
CA GLN A 16 -6.84 -3.45 0.30
C GLN A 16 -7.08 -1.95 0.47
N ILE A 17 -6.02 -1.17 0.66
CA ILE A 17 -6.13 0.28 0.83
C ILE A 17 -6.60 0.93 -0.46
N ALA A 18 -6.05 0.56 -1.63
CA ALA A 18 -6.48 1.11 -2.91
C ALA A 18 -7.98 0.91 -3.18
N ILE A 19 -8.53 -0.25 -2.79
CA ILE A 19 -9.98 -0.51 -2.86
C ILE A 19 -10.75 0.42 -1.92
N LEU A 20 -10.27 0.62 -0.68
CA LEU A 20 -10.93 1.47 0.31
C LEU A 20 -10.89 2.96 -0.08
N SER A 21 -9.78 3.43 -0.65
CA SER A 21 -9.60 4.82 -1.09
C SER A 21 -10.08 5.08 -2.52
N GLY A 22 -10.51 4.05 -3.26
CA GLY A 22 -10.89 4.18 -4.67
C GLY A 22 -9.73 4.59 -5.60
N THR A 23 -8.48 4.29 -5.23
CA THR A 23 -7.29 4.65 -5.99
C THR A 23 -6.84 3.53 -6.93
N ASP A 24 -6.08 3.87 -7.99
CA ASP A 24 -5.57 2.87 -8.95
C ASP A 24 -4.40 2.09 -8.34
N ILE A 25 -4.65 0.81 -8.03
CA ILE A 25 -3.63 -0.09 -7.50
C ILE A 25 -2.45 -0.29 -8.44
N VAL A 26 -2.64 -0.21 -9.76
CA VAL A 26 -1.58 -0.47 -10.73
C VAL A 26 -0.48 0.59 -10.63
N ASP A 27 -0.84 1.85 -10.37
CA ASP A 27 0.13 2.93 -10.18
C ASP A 27 0.97 2.72 -8.92
N HIS A 28 0.36 2.29 -7.82
CA HIS A 28 1.09 1.96 -6.60
C HIS A 28 2.03 0.76 -6.79
N LEU A 29 1.58 -0.29 -7.48
CA LEU A 29 2.44 -1.46 -7.73
C LEU A 29 3.62 -1.14 -8.68
N ARG A 30 3.50 -0.13 -9.55
CA ARG A 30 4.62 0.33 -10.41
C ARG A 30 5.75 0.98 -9.61
N THR A 31 5.51 1.43 -8.38
CA THR A 31 6.55 2.02 -7.53
C THR A 31 7.36 0.96 -6.78
N PHE A 32 6.98 -0.33 -6.88
CA PHE A 32 7.66 -1.40 -6.16
C PHE A 32 9.04 -1.65 -6.80
N GLU A 33 10.09 -1.51 -5.99
CA GLU A 33 11.42 -1.96 -6.38
C GLU A 33 11.67 -3.32 -5.72
N ILE A 34 12.02 -4.31 -6.54
CA ILE A 34 12.18 -5.70 -6.11
C ILE A 34 13.62 -6.11 -6.30
N GLU A 35 14.19 -6.76 -5.30
CA GLU A 35 15.50 -7.40 -5.35
C GLU A 35 15.39 -8.91 -5.10
N GLU A 36 16.38 -9.65 -5.59
CA GLU A 36 16.51 -11.08 -5.31
C GLU A 36 17.38 -11.28 -4.07
N GLU A 37 16.85 -11.95 -3.06
CA GLU A 37 17.58 -12.41 -1.88
C GLU A 37 17.31 -13.90 -1.66
N ASP A 38 18.36 -14.71 -1.59
CA ASP A 38 18.28 -16.16 -1.32
C ASP A 38 17.27 -16.94 -2.20
N GLY A 39 17.10 -16.51 -3.46
CA GLY A 39 16.17 -17.13 -4.41
C GLY A 39 14.70 -16.74 -4.22
N GLU A 40 14.43 -15.78 -3.33
CA GLU A 40 13.14 -15.10 -3.16
C GLU A 40 13.21 -13.68 -3.70
N LEU A 41 12.06 -13.18 -4.15
CA LEU A 41 11.88 -11.80 -4.59
C LEU A 41 11.29 -11.00 -3.43
N SER A 42 12.03 -9.98 -2.98
CA SER A 42 11.68 -9.12 -1.84
C SER A 42 11.67 -7.66 -2.27
N LEU A 43 10.98 -6.82 -1.51
CA LEU A 43 11.06 -5.37 -1.72
C LEU A 43 12.42 -4.86 -1.27
N THR A 44 12.97 -3.91 -2.00
CA THR A 44 14.12 -3.16 -1.49
C THR A 44 13.73 -2.44 -0.21
N SER A 45 14.70 -2.21 0.68
CA SER A 45 14.46 -1.47 1.92
C SER A 45 13.90 -0.07 1.67
N ALA A 46 14.37 0.61 0.62
CA ALA A 46 13.86 1.92 0.20
C ALA A 46 12.41 1.86 -0.30
N SER A 47 12.06 0.81 -1.06
CA SER A 47 10.68 0.60 -1.51
C SER A 47 9.75 0.31 -0.34
N LEU A 48 10.20 -0.45 0.65
CA LEU A 48 9.42 -0.78 1.84
C LEU A 48 9.02 0.48 2.61
N GLU A 49 9.99 1.36 2.92
CA GLU A 49 9.74 2.62 3.63
C GLU A 49 8.77 3.53 2.87
N ARG A 50 8.92 3.62 1.55
CA ARG A 50 8.04 4.41 0.69
C ARG A 50 6.61 3.88 0.69
N ILE A 51 6.44 2.56 0.54
CA ILE A 51 5.11 1.93 0.53
C ILE A 51 4.40 2.13 1.86
N ASP A 52 5.10 1.99 2.99
CA ASP A 52 4.51 2.22 4.31
C ASP A 52 4.06 3.68 4.49
N ALA A 53 4.83 4.65 3.98
CA ALA A 53 4.44 6.07 3.99
C ALA A 53 3.21 6.34 3.11
N GLU A 54 3.19 5.81 1.88
CA GLU A 54 2.05 5.94 0.96
C GLU A 54 0.77 5.34 1.55
N ILE A 55 0.87 4.16 2.16
CA ILE A 55 -0.26 3.49 2.82
C ILE A 55 -0.81 4.33 3.96
N TYR A 56 0.06 4.91 4.79
CA TYR A 56 -0.35 5.77 5.89
C TYR A 56 -1.09 7.03 5.40
N GLU A 57 -0.60 7.64 4.32
CA GLU A 57 -1.27 8.80 3.71
C GLU A 57 -2.65 8.43 3.15
N MET A 58 -2.77 7.32 2.44
CA MET A 58 -4.05 6.85 1.89
C MET A 58 -5.06 6.54 2.99
N LEU A 59 -4.64 5.84 4.06
CA LEU A 59 -5.50 5.56 5.21
C LEU A 59 -6.00 6.85 5.88
N SER A 60 -5.11 7.83 6.07
CA SER A 60 -5.45 9.11 6.68
C SER A 60 -6.52 9.87 5.87
N LYS A 61 -6.46 9.79 4.53
CA LYS A 61 -7.47 10.39 3.64
C LYS A 61 -8.83 9.70 3.81
N VAL A 62 -8.86 8.37 3.82
CA VAL A 62 -10.11 7.61 4.02
C VAL A 62 -10.73 7.94 5.37
N GLU A 63 -9.94 8.05 6.44
CA GLU A 63 -10.46 8.44 7.77
C GLU A 63 -11.00 9.87 7.78
N ALA A 64 -10.29 10.82 7.17
CA ALA A 64 -10.72 12.22 7.10
C ALA A 64 -12.03 12.39 6.32
N GLU A 65 -12.20 11.67 5.21
CA GLU A 65 -13.45 11.68 4.42
C GLU A 65 -14.63 11.16 5.25
N ARG A 66 -14.45 10.05 5.99
CA ARG A 66 -15.50 9.49 6.86
C ARG A 66 -15.88 10.41 8.03
N LEU A 67 -14.92 11.16 8.58
CA LEU A 67 -15.17 12.15 9.64
C LEU A 67 -15.99 13.34 9.14
N ASN A 68 -15.75 13.80 7.91
CA ASN A 68 -16.48 14.90 7.28
C ASN A 68 -17.92 14.52 6.93
N GLU A 69 -18.15 13.28 6.47
CA GLU A 69 -19.50 12.76 6.23
C GLU A 69 -20.34 12.73 7.52
N ASN A 70 -19.75 12.36 8.66
CA ASN A 70 -20.46 12.27 9.95
C ASN A 70 -20.76 13.62 10.63
N THR A 71 -20.15 14.72 10.20
CA THR A 71 -20.35 16.06 10.79
C THR A 71 -21.32 16.94 10.01
N THR A 72 -21.75 16.52 8.81
CA THR A 72 -22.67 17.30 7.96
C THR A 72 -24.15 16.95 8.20
N ASP A 73 -24.43 15.91 8.99
CA ASP A 73 -25.78 15.38 9.26
C ASP A 73 -26.29 15.66 10.70
N GLY A 74 -25.70 16.66 11.39
CA GLY A 74 -26.00 17.04 12.79
C GLY A 74 -26.60 18.44 12.95
#